data_AF-A0A2A9PI22-F1
#
_entry.id   AF-A0A2A9PI22-F1
#
_cell.length_a   1.000
_cell.length_b   1.000
_cell.length_c   1.000
_cell.angle_alpha   90.00
_cell.angle_beta   90.00
_cell.angle_gamma   90.00
#
_symmetry.space_group_name_H-M   'P 1'
#
loop_
_entity.id
_entity.type
_entity.pdbx_description
1 polymer ?
#
loop_
_entity_poly.entity_id
_entity_poly.type
_entity_poly.pdbx_seq_one_letter_code
_entity_poly.pdbx_strand_id
1 'polypeptide(L)'
;MRSHMSLPMVVSQSVARSEPSVDSSLSDLPPPLYTLHHTLHRARRGESASLAASITPPYSIVLVIVDFIRSRTSGAKRAFYRKKRAFEAGRQGANTRIGPKRIHTVRTRGGNHKYRALRLDSGNFAWASEGCTRKTRVIAVAYHPSNNELVRTNTLTRSAVVQVDAAPFRQWYEAHYGQNLGRRRQKAQAAKEGKVEEEVKKSKSVEKKQAARFAASGKVEAPLEKQFEAGRLYAIISSRPGQSGRCDGYILEGDELAFYQRKLHK
;
A
#
# COMPACT_ATOMS: atom_id res chain seq x y z
N MET A 1 -61.62 55.05 -18.44
CA MET A 1 -61.99 54.03 -17.44
C MET A 1 -60.73 53.29 -17.03
N ARG A 2 -60.30 53.50 -15.78
CA ARG A 2 -59.11 52.87 -15.17
C ARG A 2 -59.51 51.51 -14.59
N SER A 3 -58.66 50.50 -14.75
CA SER A 3 -58.62 49.35 -13.84
C SER A 3 -57.15 49.05 -13.52
N HIS A 4 -56.78 49.34 -12.27
CA HIS A 4 -55.51 49.04 -11.65
C HIS A 4 -55.34 47.52 -11.44
N MET A 5 -54.16 46.99 -11.77
CA MET A 5 -53.62 45.80 -11.10
C MET A 5 -52.26 46.15 -10.51
N SER A 6 -52.15 45.99 -9.20
CA SER A 6 -50.99 46.31 -8.38
C SER A 6 -50.00 45.16 -8.34
N LEU A 7 -48.72 45.48 -8.50
CA LEU A 7 -47.59 44.62 -8.13
C LEU A 7 -47.20 44.91 -6.67
N PRO A 8 -46.89 43.90 -5.83
CA PRO A 8 -46.18 44.13 -4.58
C PRO A 8 -44.66 43.99 -4.73
N MET A 9 -43.97 44.94 -4.10
CA MET A 9 -42.53 45.13 -4.03
C MET A 9 -41.92 44.39 -2.82
N VAL A 10 -40.81 43.69 -3.07
CA VAL A 10 -39.62 43.41 -2.23
C VAL A 10 -39.71 43.58 -0.70
N VAL A 11 -39.33 42.54 0.06
CA VAL A 11 -38.46 42.67 1.25
C VAL A 11 -37.49 41.49 1.34
N SER A 12 -36.21 41.77 1.12
CA SER A 12 -35.07 40.92 1.45
C SER A 12 -34.62 41.29 2.88
N GLN A 13 -34.52 40.32 3.79
CA GLN A 13 -33.94 40.54 5.13
C GLN A 13 -32.62 39.79 5.25
N SER A 14 -31.54 40.56 5.18
CA SER A 14 -30.25 40.27 5.79
C SER A 14 -30.26 40.78 7.23
N VAL A 15 -29.93 39.95 8.22
CA VAL A 15 -29.57 40.42 9.57
C VAL A 15 -28.29 39.74 10.04
N ALA A 16 -27.39 40.58 10.51
CA ALA A 16 -26.02 40.33 10.89
C ALA A 16 -25.85 39.81 12.33
N ARG A 17 -24.60 39.40 12.61
CA ARG A 17 -24.00 39.04 13.91
C ARG A 17 -24.40 39.93 15.09
N SER A 18 -24.54 39.31 16.27
CA SER A 18 -24.29 39.93 17.57
C SER A 18 -23.93 38.88 18.65
N GLU A 19 -22.70 38.95 19.16
CA GLU A 19 -22.38 38.78 20.59
C GLU A 19 -22.40 40.20 21.21
N PRO A 20 -22.55 40.47 22.53
CA PRO A 20 -22.07 39.67 23.69
C PRO A 20 -22.97 39.69 24.95
N SER A 21 -22.60 38.95 26.01
CA SER A 21 -22.40 39.48 27.38
C SER A 21 -22.15 38.38 28.41
N VAL A 22 -21.24 38.71 29.33
CA VAL A 22 -20.80 37.99 30.51
C VAL A 22 -21.85 38.15 31.60
N ASP A 23 -22.18 37.09 32.33
CA ASP A 23 -22.47 37.28 33.75
C ASP A 23 -22.11 36.07 34.61
N SER A 24 -21.48 36.43 35.72
CA SER A 24 -20.91 35.64 36.79
C SER A 24 -21.88 35.56 37.96
N SER A 25 -22.03 34.40 38.61
CA SER A 25 -22.06 34.25 40.08
C SER A 25 -22.47 32.85 40.56
N LEU A 26 -21.91 32.49 41.72
CA LEU A 26 -22.11 31.32 42.60
C LEU A 26 -21.54 29.97 42.14
N SER A 27 -20.35 29.52 42.53
CA SER A 27 -19.72 29.33 43.87
C SER A 27 -20.42 28.31 44.78
N ASP A 28 -19.69 27.23 45.09
CA ASP A 28 -19.76 26.28 46.25
C ASP A 28 -19.42 24.86 45.73
N LEU A 29 -18.33 24.15 46.05
CA LEU A 29 -17.47 24.00 47.24
C LEU A 29 -16.15 23.23 46.86
N PRO A 30 -15.15 23.09 47.77
CA PRO A 30 -13.70 23.20 47.47
C PRO A 30 -12.90 21.88 47.36
N PRO A 31 -11.64 21.94 46.90
CA PRO A 31 -10.70 20.81 46.92
C PRO A 31 -9.96 20.70 48.28
N PRO A 32 -9.57 19.49 48.73
CA PRO A 32 -8.79 19.36 49.95
C PRO A 32 -7.31 19.65 49.69
N LEU A 33 -6.84 20.77 50.26
CA LEU A 33 -5.44 20.96 50.62
C LEU A 33 -5.32 20.77 52.13
N TYR A 34 -4.45 19.85 52.54
CA TYR A 34 -3.85 19.88 53.87
C TYR A 34 -2.39 20.27 53.71
N THR A 35 -2.02 21.36 54.38
CA THR A 35 -0.72 21.99 54.46
C THR A 35 -0.04 21.67 55.81
N LEU A 36 1.30 21.54 55.75
CA LEU A 36 2.31 21.90 56.78
C LEU A 36 2.30 21.06 58.09
N HIS A 37 3.40 20.79 58.81
CA HIS A 37 4.65 21.50 59.04
C HIS A 37 5.62 20.55 59.78
N HIS A 38 6.94 20.55 59.52
CA HIS A 38 8.01 20.67 60.53
C HIS A 38 9.44 20.33 60.02
N THR A 39 10.27 21.38 59.97
CA THR A 39 11.67 21.48 60.44
C THR A 39 12.70 20.35 60.23
N LEU A 40 13.71 20.68 59.41
CA LEU A 40 15.16 20.53 59.59
C LEU A 40 15.71 19.38 60.47
N HIS A 41 16.51 18.49 59.87
CA HIS A 41 17.87 18.22 60.37
C HIS A 41 18.79 17.73 59.25
N ARG A 42 19.94 18.41 59.15
CA ARG A 42 21.10 18.08 58.31
C ARG A 42 21.83 16.89 58.92
N ALA A 43 21.93 15.77 58.21
CA ALA A 43 22.85 14.67 58.54
C ALA A 43 23.70 14.28 57.32
N ARG A 44 24.94 13.92 57.61
CA ARG A 44 26.09 13.80 56.72
C ARG A 44 26.05 12.52 55.88
N ARG A 45 26.72 12.60 54.72
CA ARG A 45 27.55 11.59 54.03
C ARG A 45 27.36 10.11 54.45
N GLY A 46 27.07 9.27 53.46
CA GLY A 46 27.50 7.87 53.49
C GLY A 46 26.52 6.89 52.87
N GLU A 47 26.93 6.31 51.73
CA GLU A 47 26.73 4.90 51.38
C GLU A 47 25.39 4.39 50.80
N SER A 48 25.55 3.63 49.70
CA SER A 48 24.67 2.58 49.16
C SER A 48 23.43 2.97 48.33
N ALA A 49 23.67 3.47 47.12
CA ALA A 49 22.69 3.40 46.03
C ALA A 49 22.70 1.98 45.40
N SER A 50 21.95 1.05 45.97
CA SER A 50 21.67 -0.27 45.38
C SER A 50 20.17 -0.50 45.28
N LEU A 51 19.51 0.10 44.28
CA LEU A 51 18.15 -0.30 43.83
C LEU A 51 17.75 0.50 42.58
N ALA A 52 18.21 0.06 41.41
CA ALA A 52 17.55 0.33 40.12
C ALA A 52 18.19 -0.52 39.00
N ALA A 53 17.98 -1.83 39.03
CA ALA A 53 18.32 -2.72 37.92
C ALA A 53 17.19 -3.71 37.68
N SER A 54 16.23 -3.36 36.82
CA SER A 54 15.42 -4.30 36.03
C SER A 54 14.39 -3.58 35.16
N ILE A 55 14.87 -2.84 34.15
CA ILE A 55 14.08 -2.63 32.93
C ILE A 55 14.97 -3.07 31.77
N THR A 56 14.96 -4.36 31.48
CA THR A 56 15.48 -4.88 30.20
C THR A 56 14.52 -4.46 29.09
N PRO A 57 14.92 -3.61 28.13
CA PRO A 57 14.09 -3.38 26.96
C PRO A 57 14.00 -4.68 26.13
N PRO A 58 12.81 -5.07 25.64
CA PRO A 58 12.62 -6.32 24.94
C PRO A 58 13.28 -6.26 23.55
N TYR A 59 14.20 -7.19 23.30
CA TYR A 59 14.57 -7.68 21.96
C TYR A 59 14.84 -6.63 20.87
N SER A 60 15.80 -5.74 21.07
CA SER A 60 16.45 -5.04 19.95
C SER A 60 17.64 -5.85 19.44
N ILE A 61 17.34 -6.93 18.69
CA ILE A 61 18.35 -7.64 17.89
C ILE A 61 18.79 -6.67 16.77
N VAL A 62 19.83 -5.88 17.06
CA VAL A 62 20.50 -5.05 16.05
C VAL A 62 21.27 -6.01 15.15
N LEU A 63 20.71 -6.29 13.98
CA LEU A 63 21.34 -7.08 12.94
C LEU A 63 22.53 -6.28 12.39
N VAL A 64 23.73 -6.47 12.90
CA VAL A 64 24.89 -5.68 12.44
C VAL A 64 25.42 -6.27 11.15
N ILE A 65 25.51 -5.43 10.12
CA ILE A 65 26.05 -5.79 8.81
C ILE A 65 27.56 -5.49 8.85
N VAL A 66 28.38 -6.46 9.22
CA VAL A 66 29.85 -6.30 9.16
C VAL A 66 30.55 -7.54 8.64
N ASP A 67 31.36 -7.38 7.60
CA ASP A 67 32.29 -8.39 7.09
C ASP A 67 33.34 -8.81 8.11
N PHE A 68 33.55 -8.00 9.14
CA PHE A 68 34.49 -8.29 10.21
C PHE A 68 34.05 -9.42 11.14
N ILE A 69 32.74 -9.68 11.24
CA ILE A 69 32.18 -10.76 12.07
C ILE A 69 32.26 -12.11 11.33
N ARG A 70 32.26 -12.10 9.99
CA ARG A 70 32.40 -13.30 9.17
C ARG A 70 33.85 -13.81 9.20
N SER A 71 34.01 -15.14 9.15
CA SER A 71 35.32 -15.78 8.97
C SER A 71 36.02 -15.28 7.70
N ARG A 72 37.36 -15.35 7.71
CA ARG A 72 38.15 -15.12 6.48
C ARG A 72 37.82 -16.20 5.45
N THR A 73 38.16 -15.96 4.19
CA THR A 73 38.06 -16.97 3.13
C THR A 73 38.85 -18.25 3.49
N SER A 74 39.95 -18.11 4.23
CA SER A 74 40.72 -19.24 4.78
C SER A 74 40.05 -19.99 5.94
N GLY A 75 38.85 -19.60 6.37
CA GLY A 75 38.15 -20.15 7.54
C GLY A 75 38.63 -19.60 8.89
N ALA A 76 39.80 -18.92 8.92
CA ALA A 76 40.33 -18.37 10.16
C ALA A 76 39.42 -17.30 10.79
N LYS A 77 39.21 -17.41 12.10
CA LYS A 77 38.43 -16.46 12.90
C LYS A 77 39.13 -15.09 12.92
N ARG A 78 38.38 -14.01 12.73
CA ARG A 78 38.90 -12.65 12.84
C ARG A 78 38.90 -12.23 14.32
N ALA A 79 40.02 -11.71 14.80
CA ALA A 79 40.12 -11.13 16.14
C ALA A 79 39.34 -9.82 16.21
N PHE A 80 38.56 -9.59 17.28
CA PHE A 80 37.73 -8.40 17.47
C PHE A 80 38.57 -7.16 17.88
N TYR A 81 38.67 -6.14 17.03
CA TYR A 81 39.53 -4.96 17.26
C TYR A 81 38.76 -3.71 17.68
N ARG A 82 37.44 -3.66 17.46
CA ARG A 82 36.58 -2.53 17.83
C ARG A 82 35.13 -2.93 18.05
N LYS A 83 34.41 -2.14 18.84
CA LYS A 83 32.96 -2.28 19.05
C LYS A 83 32.15 -1.98 17.76
N LYS A 84 30.91 -2.51 17.72
CA LYS A 84 29.91 -2.26 16.66
C LYS A 84 29.59 -0.76 16.58
N ARG A 85 29.52 -0.20 15.37
CA ARG A 85 29.24 1.23 15.15
C ARG A 85 27.81 1.45 14.66
N ALA A 86 27.26 2.63 14.94
CA ALA A 86 25.88 2.97 14.56
C ALA A 86 25.64 2.92 13.04
N PHE A 87 26.66 3.20 12.21
CA PHE A 87 26.56 3.12 10.76
C PHE A 87 26.53 1.69 10.21
N GLU A 88 26.84 0.68 11.03
CA GLU A 88 26.78 -0.75 10.70
C GLU A 88 25.46 -1.40 11.15
N ALA A 89 24.58 -0.61 11.76
CA ALA A 89 23.31 -1.09 12.28
C ALA A 89 22.36 -1.45 11.13
N GLY A 90 21.98 -2.72 11.04
CA GLY A 90 20.81 -3.17 10.30
C GLY A 90 19.56 -3.13 11.17
N ARG A 91 18.41 -3.26 10.49
CA ARG A 91 17.09 -3.30 11.11
C ARG A 91 16.42 -4.62 10.75
N GLN A 92 15.49 -5.07 11.58
CA GLN A 92 14.69 -6.26 11.30
C GLN A 92 13.99 -6.17 9.93
N GLY A 93 13.69 -7.30 9.30
CA GLY A 93 12.89 -7.36 8.07
C GLY A 93 11.48 -6.80 8.26
N ALA A 94 10.84 -6.36 7.16
CA ALA A 94 9.48 -5.81 7.22
C ALA A 94 8.40 -6.90 7.16
N ASN A 95 8.69 -8.01 6.45
CA ASN A 95 7.77 -9.12 6.21
C ASN A 95 6.36 -8.65 5.84
N THR A 96 6.29 -7.79 4.81
CA THR A 96 5.05 -7.18 4.34
C THR A 96 4.06 -8.26 3.92
N ARG A 97 2.84 -8.22 4.45
CA ARG A 97 1.77 -9.18 4.11
C ARG A 97 0.63 -8.52 3.33
N ILE A 98 -0.20 -9.36 2.71
CA ILE A 98 -1.44 -8.88 2.09
C ILE A 98 -2.43 -8.44 3.18
N GLY A 99 -3.00 -7.25 3.04
CA GLY A 99 -3.98 -6.72 4.00
C GLY A 99 -4.16 -5.21 3.91
N PRO A 100 -5.01 -4.61 4.75
CA PRO A 100 -5.29 -3.18 4.71
C PRO A 100 -4.01 -2.37 4.89
N LYS A 101 -3.83 -1.36 4.03
CA LYS A 101 -2.60 -0.58 3.92
C LYS A 101 -2.11 -0.06 5.28
N ARG A 102 -0.94 -0.53 5.71
CA ARG A 102 -0.26 -0.07 6.93
C ARG A 102 1.23 0.12 6.64
N ILE A 103 1.68 1.37 6.70
CA ILE A 103 3.06 1.77 6.39
C ILE A 103 3.61 2.57 7.56
N HIS A 104 4.82 2.22 8.02
CA HIS A 104 5.54 2.97 9.05
C HIS A 104 6.71 3.73 8.44
N THR A 105 6.86 4.98 8.84
CA THR A 105 8.01 5.81 8.44
C THR A 105 9.19 5.51 9.35
N VAL A 106 10.36 5.25 8.77
CA VAL A 106 11.60 4.94 9.50
C VAL A 106 12.66 5.97 9.15
N ARG A 107 13.16 6.70 10.15
CA ARG A 107 14.30 7.61 9.97
C ARG A 107 15.58 6.82 9.70
N THR A 108 16.34 7.28 8.72
CA THR A 108 17.61 6.71 8.28
C THR A 108 18.74 7.72 8.40
N ARG A 109 19.97 7.29 8.14
CA ARG A 109 21.16 8.15 8.20
C ARG A 109 21.01 9.33 7.22
N GLY A 110 21.50 10.50 7.62
CA GLY A 110 21.43 11.72 6.81
C GLY A 110 20.07 12.42 6.81
N GLY A 111 19.17 12.07 7.75
CA GLY A 111 17.86 12.72 7.87
C GLY A 111 16.78 12.20 6.89
N ASN A 112 17.13 11.24 6.03
CA ASN A 112 16.21 10.64 5.08
C ASN A 112 15.18 9.71 5.75
N HIS A 113 14.04 9.54 5.09
CA HIS A 113 12.98 8.63 5.52
C HIS A 113 12.83 7.45 4.55
N LYS A 114 12.59 6.26 5.11
CA LYS A 114 12.16 5.08 4.34
C LYS A 114 10.79 4.64 4.81
N TYR A 115 10.01 4.06 3.91
CA TYR A 115 8.65 3.64 4.17
C TYR A 115 8.60 2.12 4.27
N ARG A 116 8.29 1.64 5.47
CA ARG A 116 8.23 0.21 5.77
C ARG A 116 6.77 -0.23 5.71
N ALA A 117 6.39 -0.86 4.61
CA ALA A 117 5.09 -1.50 4.53
C ALA A 117 5.03 -2.73 5.44
N LEU A 118 4.04 -2.78 6.32
CA LEU A 118 3.69 -4.00 7.08
C LEU A 118 2.57 -4.76 6.38
N ARG A 119 1.61 -4.03 5.81
CA ARG A 119 0.49 -4.58 5.06
C ARG A 119 0.21 -3.73 3.82
N LEU A 120 -0.04 -4.38 2.69
CA LEU A 120 -0.49 -3.75 1.44
C LEU A 120 -1.51 -4.67 0.76
N ASP A 121 -2.54 -4.09 0.18
CA ASP A 121 -3.58 -4.80 -0.57
C ASP A 121 -3.54 -4.48 -2.08
N SER A 122 -2.88 -3.38 -2.44
CA SER A 122 -2.90 -2.83 -3.78
C SER A 122 -1.52 -2.28 -4.19
N GLY A 123 -1.31 -2.23 -5.51
CA GLY A 123 -0.05 -1.87 -6.13
C GLY A 123 -0.25 -1.30 -7.53
N ASN A 124 0.75 -0.60 -8.05
CA ASN A 124 0.72 -0.17 -9.45
C ASN A 124 1.41 -1.22 -10.32
N PHE A 125 0.67 -1.80 -11.24
CA PHE A 125 1.18 -2.80 -12.17
C PHE A 125 1.13 -2.26 -13.60
N ALA A 126 2.22 -2.46 -14.33
CA ALA A 126 2.36 -2.06 -15.73
C ALA A 126 2.07 -3.24 -16.66
N TRP A 127 1.28 -3.00 -17.69
CA TRP A 127 1.13 -3.82 -18.87
C TRP A 127 2.08 -3.28 -19.94
N ALA A 128 3.19 -3.99 -20.20
CA ALA A 128 4.32 -3.45 -20.96
C ALA A 128 4.00 -3.32 -22.45
N SER A 129 3.44 -4.36 -23.07
CA SER A 129 3.03 -4.35 -24.48
C SER A 129 2.09 -3.19 -24.84
N GLU A 130 1.13 -2.90 -23.97
CA GLU A 130 0.11 -1.87 -24.15
C GLU A 130 0.50 -0.48 -23.60
N GLY A 131 1.66 -0.38 -22.93
CA GLY A 131 2.11 0.86 -22.30
C GLY A 131 1.17 1.41 -21.23
N CYS A 132 0.39 0.56 -20.56
CA CYS A 132 -0.63 0.97 -19.59
C CYS A 132 -0.21 0.63 -18.16
N THR A 133 -0.46 1.51 -17.19
CA THR A 133 -0.25 1.22 -15.76
C THR A 133 -1.54 1.48 -14.99
N ARG A 134 -1.94 0.52 -14.16
CA ARG A 134 -3.14 0.64 -13.32
C ARG A 134 -2.86 0.19 -11.90
N LYS A 135 -3.55 0.85 -10.97
CA LYS A 135 -3.60 0.41 -9.58
C LYS A 135 -4.53 -0.80 -9.51
N THR A 136 -3.99 -1.94 -9.10
CA THR A 136 -4.75 -3.18 -8.97
C THR A 136 -4.56 -3.79 -7.60
N ARG A 137 -5.52 -4.63 -7.21
CA ARG A 137 -5.48 -5.38 -5.96
C ARG A 137 -4.56 -6.60 -6.13
N VAL A 138 -3.71 -6.84 -5.15
CA VAL A 138 -2.90 -8.06 -5.04
C VAL A 138 -3.73 -9.11 -4.30
N ILE A 139 -3.91 -10.28 -4.92
CA ILE A 139 -4.77 -11.35 -4.41
C ILE A 139 -3.94 -12.31 -3.55
N ALA A 140 -2.90 -12.89 -4.13
CA ALA A 140 -2.06 -13.89 -3.48
C ALA A 140 -0.66 -13.93 -4.11
N VAL A 141 0.32 -14.42 -3.35
CA VAL A 141 1.64 -14.77 -3.89
C VAL A 141 1.55 -16.19 -4.45
N ALA A 142 1.89 -16.36 -5.73
CA ALA A 142 1.80 -17.65 -6.41
C ALA A 142 3.15 -18.39 -6.41
N TYR A 143 4.25 -17.67 -6.59
CA TYR A 143 5.58 -18.25 -6.65
C TYR A 143 6.63 -17.26 -6.15
N HIS A 144 7.70 -17.78 -5.54
CA HIS A 144 8.84 -16.97 -5.14
C HIS A 144 10.14 -17.72 -5.44
N PRO A 145 11.09 -17.14 -6.20
CA PRO A 145 12.29 -17.85 -6.64
C PRO A 145 13.25 -18.21 -5.50
N SER A 146 13.35 -17.38 -4.46
CA SER A 146 14.32 -17.60 -3.37
C SER A 146 13.86 -18.52 -2.24
N ASN A 147 12.56 -18.55 -1.92
CA ASN A 147 12.07 -19.27 -0.74
C ASN A 147 10.56 -19.55 -0.85
N ASN A 148 10.14 -20.81 -0.70
CA ASN A 148 8.75 -21.22 -0.76
C ASN A 148 7.92 -20.83 0.48
N GLU A 149 8.55 -20.60 1.64
CA GLU A 149 7.83 -20.14 2.85
C GLU A 149 7.20 -18.75 2.66
N LEU A 150 7.77 -17.94 1.76
CA LEU A 150 7.22 -16.63 1.43
C LEU A 150 5.91 -16.73 0.64
N VAL A 151 5.73 -17.81 -0.12
CA VAL A 151 4.48 -18.13 -0.83
C VAL A 151 3.41 -18.52 0.18
N ARG A 152 3.72 -19.47 1.08
CA ARG A 152 2.80 -19.96 2.12
C ARG A 152 2.26 -18.85 3.02
N THR A 153 3.09 -17.86 3.32
CA THR A 153 2.74 -16.75 4.21
C THR A 153 2.16 -15.54 3.50
N ASN A 154 2.03 -15.55 2.16
CA ASN A 154 1.65 -14.41 1.33
C ASN A 154 2.50 -13.15 1.62
N THR A 155 3.82 -13.33 1.68
CA THR A 155 4.77 -12.25 1.94
C THR A 155 5.16 -11.54 0.65
N LEU A 156 4.99 -10.21 0.61
CA LEU A 156 5.27 -9.36 -0.55
C LEU A 156 6.73 -8.89 -0.54
N THR A 157 7.52 -9.43 -1.44
CA THR A 157 8.94 -9.11 -1.65
C THR A 157 9.22 -8.85 -3.13
N ARG A 158 10.38 -8.23 -3.42
CA ARG A 158 10.86 -8.11 -4.80
C ARG A 158 10.99 -9.51 -5.41
N SER A 159 10.64 -9.64 -6.68
CA SER A 159 10.69 -10.87 -7.47
C SER A 159 9.65 -11.93 -7.10
N ALA A 160 8.73 -11.62 -6.17
CA ALA A 160 7.58 -12.47 -5.95
C ALA A 160 6.65 -12.40 -7.17
N VAL A 161 6.23 -13.56 -7.67
CA VAL A 161 5.18 -13.69 -8.68
C VAL A 161 3.85 -13.70 -7.93
N VAL A 162 3.00 -12.73 -8.24
CA VAL A 162 1.72 -12.50 -7.59
C VAL A 162 0.58 -12.63 -8.57
N GLN A 163 -0.59 -13.04 -8.07
CA GLN A 163 -1.85 -12.91 -8.78
C GLN A 163 -2.45 -11.54 -8.47
N VAL A 164 -2.75 -10.78 -9.51
CA VAL A 164 -3.41 -9.47 -9.43
C VAL A 164 -4.77 -9.50 -10.10
N ASP A 165 -5.66 -8.63 -9.66
CA ASP A 165 -6.98 -8.46 -10.29
C ASP A 165 -6.86 -7.93 -11.73
N ALA A 166 -7.57 -8.58 -12.66
CA ALA A 166 -7.61 -8.19 -14.07
C ALA A 166 -8.62 -7.07 -14.37
N ALA A 167 -9.58 -6.80 -13.47
CA ALA A 167 -10.69 -5.88 -13.76
C ALA A 167 -10.25 -4.46 -14.20
N PRO A 168 -9.26 -3.80 -13.56
CA PRO A 168 -8.82 -2.47 -13.98
C PRO A 168 -8.20 -2.44 -15.38
N PHE A 169 -7.53 -3.52 -15.78
CA PHE A 169 -6.95 -3.63 -17.14
C PHE A 169 -8.02 -3.95 -18.17
N ARG A 170 -9.01 -4.77 -17.83
CA ARG A 170 -10.16 -5.06 -18.71
C ARG A 170 -10.97 -3.81 -19.02
N GLN A 171 -11.29 -3.01 -17.99
CA GLN A 171 -12.00 -1.74 -18.15
C GLN A 171 -11.23 -0.76 -19.05
N TRP A 172 -9.91 -0.71 -18.89
CA TRP A 172 -9.08 0.11 -19.75
C TRP A 172 -9.07 -0.39 -21.21
N TYR A 173 -8.95 -1.71 -21.41
CA TYR A 173 -8.94 -2.31 -22.75
C TYR A 173 -10.26 -2.05 -23.49
N GLU A 174 -11.40 -2.21 -22.80
CA GLU A 174 -12.74 -1.90 -23.35
C GLU A 174 -12.89 -0.43 -23.74
N ALA A 175 -12.34 0.50 -22.93
CA ALA A 175 -12.34 1.92 -23.25
C ALA A 175 -11.37 2.28 -24.39
N HIS A 176 -10.22 1.60 -24.48
CA HIS A 176 -9.17 1.92 -25.44
C HIS A 176 -9.43 1.36 -26.84
N TYR A 177 -9.87 0.09 -26.91
CA TYR A 177 -10.08 -0.66 -28.15
C TYR A 177 -11.54 -0.87 -28.51
N GLY A 178 -12.48 -0.62 -27.59
CA GLY A 178 -13.91 -0.85 -27.84
C GLY A 178 -14.31 -2.33 -27.92
N GLN A 179 -13.40 -3.25 -27.61
CA GLN A 179 -13.66 -4.69 -27.59
C GLN A 179 -13.57 -5.25 -26.17
N ASN A 180 -14.33 -6.31 -25.89
CA ASN A 180 -14.35 -6.95 -24.59
C ASN A 180 -13.29 -8.07 -24.53
N LEU A 181 -12.37 -7.97 -23.56
CA LEU A 181 -11.31 -8.97 -23.33
C LEU A 181 -11.71 -9.95 -22.23
N GLY A 182 -11.64 -11.26 -22.51
CA GLY A 182 -11.88 -12.30 -21.51
C GLY A 182 -13.35 -12.54 -21.11
N ARG A 183 -14.34 -12.01 -21.86
CA ARG A 183 -15.77 -12.26 -21.60
C ARG A 183 -16.34 -13.46 -22.37
N ARG A 184 -15.54 -14.36 -22.96
CA ARG A 184 -16.07 -15.45 -23.81
C ARG A 184 -17.08 -16.34 -23.07
N ARG A 185 -16.75 -16.73 -21.83
CA ARG A 185 -17.63 -17.54 -20.96
C ARG A 185 -18.76 -16.74 -20.32
N GLN A 186 -18.53 -15.47 -19.99
CA GLN A 186 -19.56 -14.58 -19.46
C GLN A 186 -20.62 -14.23 -20.50
N LYS A 187 -20.23 -14.01 -21.76
CA LYS A 187 -21.16 -13.84 -22.90
C LYS A 187 -22.00 -15.10 -23.13
N ALA A 188 -21.41 -16.29 -22.98
CA ALA A 188 -22.16 -17.55 -23.08
C ALA A 188 -23.19 -17.74 -21.94
N GLN A 189 -22.95 -17.18 -20.75
CA GLN A 189 -23.89 -17.17 -19.63
C GLN A 189 -24.93 -16.04 -19.76
N ALA A 190 -24.53 -14.83 -20.13
CA ALA A 190 -25.42 -13.71 -20.36
C ALA A 190 -26.40 -13.95 -21.53
N ALA A 191 -25.96 -14.66 -22.57
CA ALA A 191 -26.82 -15.13 -23.65
C ALA A 191 -27.86 -16.18 -23.21
N LYS A 192 -27.59 -16.91 -22.11
CA LYS A 192 -28.57 -17.83 -21.49
C LYS A 192 -29.51 -17.12 -20.50
N GLU A 193 -29.08 -16.01 -19.91
CA GLU A 193 -29.83 -15.24 -18.90
C GLU A 193 -30.54 -13.99 -19.46
N GLY A 194 -30.46 -13.73 -20.76
CA GLY A 194 -31.18 -12.62 -21.42
C GLY A 194 -30.71 -11.20 -21.06
N LYS A 195 -29.56 -11.05 -20.39
CA LYS A 195 -28.96 -9.73 -20.11
C LYS A 195 -28.19 -9.23 -21.33
N VAL A 196 -28.82 -8.35 -22.09
CA VAL A 196 -28.18 -7.53 -23.11
C VAL A 196 -27.36 -6.46 -22.38
N GLU A 197 -26.04 -6.48 -22.52
CA GLU A 197 -25.20 -5.34 -22.13
C GLU A 197 -25.62 -4.15 -22.99
N GLU A 198 -26.12 -3.08 -22.39
CA GLU A 198 -26.48 -1.86 -23.12
C GLU A 198 -25.25 -1.34 -23.86
N GLU A 199 -25.30 -1.39 -25.19
CA GLU A 199 -24.32 -0.77 -26.05
C GLU A 199 -24.43 0.75 -25.88
N VAL A 200 -23.51 1.31 -25.10
CA VAL A 200 -23.36 2.76 -25.03
C VAL A 200 -23.05 3.28 -26.43
N LYS A 201 -24.01 3.97 -27.04
CA LYS A 201 -23.87 4.56 -28.38
C LYS A 201 -22.68 5.52 -28.39
N LYS A 202 -21.61 5.14 -29.08
CA LYS A 202 -20.42 5.99 -29.26
C LYS A 202 -20.57 6.80 -30.56
N SER A 203 -19.82 7.89 -30.67
CA SER A 203 -19.75 8.64 -31.92
C SER A 203 -18.92 7.86 -32.95
N LYS A 204 -19.29 7.96 -34.23
CA LYS A 204 -18.59 7.31 -35.35
C LYS A 204 -17.08 7.59 -35.38
N SER A 205 -16.65 8.77 -34.90
CA SER A 205 -15.24 9.14 -34.79
C SER A 205 -14.49 8.30 -33.75
N VAL A 206 -15.12 8.00 -32.61
CA VAL A 206 -14.54 7.15 -31.56
C VAL A 206 -14.43 5.71 -32.03
N GLU A 207 -15.46 5.19 -32.69
CA GLU A 207 -15.44 3.83 -33.26
C GLU A 207 -14.32 3.68 -34.29
N LYS A 208 -14.18 4.64 -35.22
CA LYS A 208 -13.09 4.63 -36.20
C LYS A 208 -11.71 4.66 -35.53
N LYS A 209 -11.53 5.45 -34.47
CA LYS A 209 -10.26 5.50 -33.70
C LYS A 209 -10.00 4.19 -32.97
N GLN A 210 -11.02 3.59 -32.35
CA GLN A 210 -10.92 2.32 -31.64
C GLN A 210 -10.57 1.17 -32.61
N ALA A 211 -11.25 1.10 -33.75
CA ALA A 211 -10.96 0.11 -34.79
C ALA A 211 -9.54 0.25 -35.36
N ALA A 212 -9.09 1.48 -35.63
CA ALA A 212 -7.73 1.74 -36.11
C ALA A 212 -6.65 1.28 -35.12
N ARG A 213 -6.85 1.54 -33.81
CA ARG A 213 -5.93 1.08 -32.76
C ARG A 213 -5.93 -0.44 -32.64
N PHE A 214 -7.12 -1.05 -32.64
CA PHE A 214 -7.25 -2.49 -32.50
C PHE A 214 -6.54 -3.23 -33.65
N ALA A 215 -6.66 -2.72 -34.88
CA ALA A 215 -5.97 -3.27 -36.04
C ALA A 215 -4.44 -3.18 -35.92
N ALA A 216 -3.91 -2.14 -35.27
CA ALA A 216 -2.48 -1.92 -35.11
C ALA A 216 -1.84 -2.79 -34.02
N SER A 217 -2.44 -2.83 -32.82
CA SER A 217 -1.82 -3.45 -31.63
C SER A 217 -2.78 -4.21 -30.72
N GLY A 218 -4.08 -4.28 -31.03
CA GLY A 218 -5.07 -4.80 -30.09
C GLY A 218 -5.11 -6.32 -29.92
N LYS A 219 -4.32 -7.09 -30.69
CA LYS A 219 -4.31 -8.55 -30.60
C LYS A 219 -3.48 -9.01 -29.40
N VAL A 220 -4.15 -9.60 -28.41
CA VAL A 220 -3.53 -10.10 -27.18
C VAL A 220 -3.11 -11.57 -27.36
N GLU A 221 -2.01 -11.97 -26.72
CA GLU A 221 -1.56 -13.35 -26.75
C GLU A 221 -2.56 -14.30 -26.06
N ALA A 222 -2.81 -15.47 -26.67
CA ALA A 222 -3.73 -16.50 -26.15
C ALA A 222 -3.51 -16.89 -24.65
N PRO A 223 -2.28 -17.07 -24.12
CA PRO A 223 -2.10 -17.38 -22.70
C PRO A 223 -2.50 -16.22 -21.77
N LEU A 224 -2.41 -14.97 -22.24
CA LEU A 224 -2.82 -13.80 -21.48
C LEU A 224 -4.36 -13.62 -21.55
N GLU A 225 -4.99 -13.90 -22.70
CA GLU A 225 -6.45 -13.94 -22.83
C GLU A 225 -7.11 -14.90 -21.84
N LYS A 226 -6.53 -16.11 -21.66
CA LYS A 226 -7.00 -17.09 -20.68
C LYS A 226 -6.96 -16.56 -19.24
N GLN A 227 -5.97 -15.74 -18.90
CA GLN A 227 -5.87 -15.10 -17.58
C GLN A 227 -6.91 -13.99 -17.41
N PHE A 228 -7.17 -13.22 -18.47
CA PHE A 228 -8.26 -12.25 -18.48
C PHE A 228 -9.63 -12.93 -18.31
N GLU A 229 -9.83 -14.13 -18.86
CA GLU A 229 -11.04 -14.93 -18.64
C GLU A 229 -11.14 -15.44 -17.19
N ALA A 230 -10.02 -15.87 -16.60
CA ALA A 230 -9.96 -16.23 -15.18
C ALA A 230 -10.14 -15.03 -14.23
N GLY A 231 -9.98 -13.80 -14.74
CA GLY A 231 -10.06 -12.57 -13.97
C GLY A 231 -8.85 -12.29 -13.07
N ARG A 232 -7.76 -13.04 -13.25
CA ARG A 232 -6.53 -12.91 -12.46
C ARG A 232 -5.33 -12.97 -13.39
N LEU A 233 -4.45 -11.97 -13.31
CA LEU A 233 -3.22 -11.91 -14.08
C LEU A 233 -2.03 -12.27 -13.19
N TYR A 234 -1.02 -12.92 -13.77
CA TYR A 234 0.26 -13.08 -13.09
C TYR A 234 1.14 -11.85 -13.33
N ALA A 235 1.74 -11.35 -12.25
CA ALA A 235 2.61 -10.19 -12.27
C ALA A 235 3.82 -10.41 -11.36
N ILE A 236 4.92 -9.70 -11.63
CA ILE A 236 6.11 -9.68 -10.76
C ILE A 236 6.19 -8.36 -10.02
N ILE A 237 6.45 -8.43 -8.72
CA ILE A 237 6.80 -7.25 -7.92
C ILE A 237 8.25 -6.85 -8.22
N SER A 238 8.46 -5.68 -8.80
CA SER A 238 9.79 -5.12 -9.07
C SER A 238 10.27 -4.22 -7.93
N SER A 239 9.34 -3.63 -7.17
CA SER A 239 9.63 -2.77 -6.03
C SER A 239 10.11 -3.54 -4.80
N ARG A 240 10.57 -2.82 -3.76
CA ARG A 240 10.94 -3.37 -2.45
C ARG A 240 10.01 -2.82 -1.36
N PRO A 241 8.85 -3.46 -1.10
CA PRO A 241 7.82 -2.94 -0.18
C PRO A 241 8.34 -2.55 1.22
N GLY A 242 9.30 -3.30 1.77
CA GLY A 242 9.90 -3.01 3.07
C GLY A 242 10.83 -1.78 3.13
N GLN A 243 11.16 -1.17 1.98
CA GLN A 243 12.01 0.02 1.89
C GLN A 243 11.26 1.21 1.26
N SER A 244 10.50 0.96 0.18
CA SER A 244 9.76 1.98 -0.55
C SER A 244 8.32 2.18 -0.07
N GLY A 245 7.75 1.22 0.65
CA GLY A 245 6.36 1.25 1.09
C GLY A 245 5.35 0.97 -0.03
N ARG A 246 5.80 0.53 -1.21
CA ARG A 246 4.96 0.29 -2.40
C ARG A 246 5.15 -1.12 -2.95
N CYS A 247 4.09 -1.66 -3.52
CA CYS A 247 4.06 -2.96 -4.19
C CYS A 247 3.86 -2.75 -5.70
N ASP A 248 4.88 -2.25 -6.38
CA ASP A 248 4.81 -1.93 -7.80
C ASP A 248 5.44 -3.06 -8.62
N GLY A 249 4.95 -3.27 -9.83
CA GLY A 249 5.33 -4.41 -10.65
C GLY A 249 4.90 -4.29 -12.10
N TYR A 250 5.04 -5.39 -12.83
CA TYR A 250 4.58 -5.51 -14.20
C TYR A 250 3.94 -6.88 -14.43
N ILE A 251 3.02 -6.95 -15.39
CA ILE A 251 2.32 -8.18 -15.79
C ILE A 251 3.27 -9.05 -16.60
N LEU A 252 3.19 -10.37 -16.40
CA LEU A 252 3.99 -11.33 -17.16
C LEU A 252 3.38 -11.58 -18.54
N GLU A 253 4.21 -11.53 -19.57
CA GLU A 253 3.83 -11.72 -20.99
C GLU A 253 4.81 -12.67 -21.69
N GLY A 254 4.43 -13.20 -22.86
CA GLY A 254 5.31 -13.98 -23.74
C GLY A 254 6.04 -15.14 -23.07
N ASP A 255 7.34 -15.25 -23.37
CA ASP A 255 8.20 -16.32 -22.86
C ASP A 255 8.36 -16.32 -21.35
N GLU A 256 8.34 -15.12 -20.73
CA GLU A 256 8.44 -14.99 -19.29
C GLU A 256 7.21 -15.60 -18.61
N LEU A 257 6.02 -15.32 -19.15
CA LEU A 257 4.80 -15.94 -18.65
C LEU A 257 4.83 -17.47 -18.82
N ALA A 258 5.25 -17.96 -19.98
CA ALA A 258 5.37 -19.40 -20.24
C ALA A 258 6.36 -20.08 -19.28
N PHE A 259 7.47 -19.43 -18.95
CA PHE A 259 8.44 -19.93 -17.99
C PHE A 259 7.84 -20.11 -16.58
N TYR A 260 7.14 -19.10 -16.07
CA TYR A 260 6.55 -19.18 -14.74
C TYR A 260 5.34 -20.12 -14.67
N GLN A 261 4.54 -20.21 -15.74
CA GLN A 261 3.46 -21.21 -15.83
C GLN A 261 4.02 -22.63 -15.73
N ARG A 262 5.10 -22.95 -16.44
CA ARG A 262 5.77 -24.27 -16.32
C ARG A 262 6.26 -24.55 -14.90
N LYS A 263 6.75 -23.53 -14.17
CA LYS A 263 7.21 -23.66 -12.79
C LYS A 263 6.07 -23.87 -11.79
N LEU A 264 4.89 -23.33 -12.06
CA LEU A 264 3.71 -23.47 -11.21
C LEU A 264 3.01 -24.84 -11.37
N HIS A 265 3.14 -25.47 -12.53
CA HIS A 265 2.52 -26.75 -12.85
C HIS A 265 3.40 -27.95 -12.49
N LYS A 266 4.63 -27.72 -12.03
CA LYS A 266 5.57 -28.75 -11.59
C LYS A 266 5.44 -28.97 -10.09
#